data_AF-A0A832JVM8-F1
#
_entry.id   AF-A0A832JVM8-F1
#
_cell.length_a   1.000
_cell.length_b   1.000
_cell.length_c   1.000
_cell.angle_alpha   90.00
_cell.angle_beta   90.00
_cell.angle_gamma   90.00
#
_symmetry.space_group_name_H-M   'P 1'
#
loop_
_entity.id
_entity.type
_entity.pdbx_description
1 polymer ?
#
loop_
_entity_poly.entity_id
_entity_poly.type
_entity_poly.pdbx_seq_one_letter_code
_entity_poly.pdbx_strand_id
1 'polypeptide(L)'
;MYWLLVVKDHVAGKRQIVPAMQVLMTRVKRGFWLVSPKNPYARRIQESDQGIFYLSSREGRVLAGECTVTSRISPITLEIKNLIEGYPSTLLTHYFGIKGMLWAQPIPAEQVVPQMSFVKNKARWAAYLQGSLHPITEEDYFLTRQVLERGQMGA
;
A
#
# COMPACT_ATOMS: atom_id res chain seq x y z
N MET A 1 12.69 -1.79 -8.44
CA MET A 1 12.52 -0.66 -7.50
C MET A 1 11.68 -1.10 -6.31
N TYR A 2 11.67 -0.32 -5.23
CA TYR A 2 10.91 -0.60 -4.03
C TYR A 2 9.85 0.48 -3.77
N TRP A 3 8.66 0.06 -3.33
CA TRP A 3 7.49 0.92 -3.16
C TRP A 3 6.81 0.74 -1.82
N LEU A 4 6.22 1.81 -1.31
CA LEU A 4 5.21 1.77 -0.27
C LEU A 4 3.84 2.04 -0.90
N LEU A 5 2.95 1.07 -0.82
CA LEU A 5 1.62 1.08 -1.40
C LEU A 5 0.61 1.43 -0.30
N VAL A 6 0.02 2.63 -0.39
CA VAL A 6 -0.79 3.21 0.68
C VAL A 6 -2.27 2.95 0.43
N VAL A 7 -2.93 2.35 1.42
CA VAL A 7 -4.40 2.19 1.47
C VAL A 7 -4.94 2.73 2.78
N LYS A 8 -6.15 3.30 2.74
CA LYS A 8 -6.85 3.86 3.89
C LYS A 8 -8.28 3.35 3.96
N ASP A 9 -8.97 3.67 5.04
CA ASP A 9 -10.40 3.38 5.13
C ASP A 9 -11.16 4.05 4.00
N HIS A 10 -12.10 3.30 3.42
CA HIS A 10 -12.95 3.78 2.35
C HIS A 10 -14.34 4.10 2.88
N VAL A 11 -15.05 4.92 2.11
CA VAL A 11 -16.45 5.27 2.40
C VAL A 11 -17.33 4.84 1.24
N ALA A 12 -18.32 4.00 1.50
CA ALA A 12 -19.30 3.52 0.54
C ALA A 12 -20.72 3.97 0.92
N GLY A 13 -21.58 4.18 -0.10
CA GLY A 13 -23.00 4.50 0.09
C GLY A 13 -23.30 5.62 1.10
N LYS A 14 -24.23 5.37 2.03
CA LYS A 14 -24.64 6.29 3.11
C LYS A 14 -23.61 6.36 4.25
N ARG A 15 -22.33 6.56 3.93
CA ARG A 15 -21.20 6.67 4.88
C ARG A 15 -20.80 5.38 5.59
N GLN A 16 -21.07 4.22 5.00
CA GLN A 16 -20.53 2.97 5.52
C GLN A 16 -19.01 2.96 5.36
N ILE A 17 -18.30 2.67 6.44
CA ILE A 17 -16.85 2.56 6.43
C ILE A 17 -16.49 1.17 5.94
N VAL A 18 -15.66 1.09 4.90
CA VAL A 18 -15.01 -0.14 4.46
C VAL A 18 -13.57 -0.11 5.00
N PRO A 19 -13.20 -1.00 5.93
CA PRO A 19 -11.87 -0.97 6.56
C PRO A 19 -10.73 -1.11 5.55
N ALA A 20 -9.62 -0.40 5.78
CA ALA A 20 -8.43 -0.46 4.93
C ALA A 20 -7.92 -1.89 4.70
N MET A 21 -8.00 -2.75 5.73
CA MET A 21 -7.62 -4.16 5.64
C MET A 21 -8.51 -4.93 4.65
N GLN A 22 -9.82 -4.71 4.68
CA GLN A 22 -10.74 -5.35 3.74
C GLN A 22 -10.45 -4.92 2.30
N VAL A 23 -10.19 -3.62 2.09
CA VAL A 23 -9.80 -3.11 0.77
C VAL A 23 -8.49 -3.75 0.29
N LEU A 24 -7.50 -3.87 1.18
CA LEU A 24 -6.24 -4.53 0.86
C LEU A 24 -6.45 -6.00 0.49
N MET A 25 -7.19 -6.75 1.31
CA MET A 25 -7.47 -8.17 1.06
C MET A 25 -8.12 -8.38 -0.31
N THR A 26 -9.09 -7.53 -0.68
CA THR A 26 -9.71 -7.58 -2.01
C THR A 26 -8.69 -7.35 -3.12
N ARG A 27 -7.84 -6.32 -2.98
CA ARG A 27 -6.79 -5.99 -3.97
C ARG A 27 -5.76 -7.10 -4.14
N VAL A 28 -5.30 -7.67 -3.03
CA VAL A 28 -4.35 -8.80 -3.05
C VAL A 28 -4.99 -10.04 -3.67
N LYS A 29 -6.22 -10.39 -3.25
CA LYS A 29 -6.95 -11.54 -3.79
C LYS A 29 -7.22 -11.42 -5.30
N ARG A 30 -7.48 -10.20 -5.78
CA ARG A 30 -7.79 -9.91 -7.18
C ARG A 30 -6.56 -9.52 -8.01
N GLY A 31 -5.40 -9.35 -7.39
CA GLY A 31 -4.13 -9.12 -8.06
C GLY A 31 -3.98 -7.74 -8.72
N PHE A 32 -4.57 -6.69 -8.15
CA PHE A 32 -4.44 -5.33 -8.71
C PHE A 32 -4.22 -4.26 -7.64
N TRP A 33 -3.60 -3.16 -8.05
CA TRP A 33 -3.48 -1.94 -7.25
C TRP A 33 -3.94 -0.73 -8.02
N LEU A 34 -4.80 0.09 -7.41
CA LEU A 34 -5.29 1.32 -8.01
C LEU A 34 -4.35 2.48 -7.70
N VAL A 35 -4.16 3.36 -8.67
CA VAL A 35 -3.27 4.51 -8.57
C VAL A 35 -3.82 5.68 -9.35
N SER A 36 -3.55 6.89 -8.86
CA SER A 36 -3.86 8.10 -9.63
C SER A 36 -2.78 8.30 -10.71
N PRO A 37 -3.14 8.53 -11.98
CA PRO A 37 -2.14 8.88 -13.00
C PRO A 37 -1.46 10.23 -12.71
N LYS A 38 -2.02 11.04 -11.80
CA LYS A 38 -1.43 12.30 -11.33
C LYS A 38 -0.38 12.09 -10.23
N ASN A 39 -0.25 10.88 -9.68
CA ASN A 39 0.85 10.59 -8.76
C ASN A 39 2.18 10.68 -9.55
N PRO A 40 3.15 11.51 -9.11
CA PRO A 40 4.39 11.75 -9.85
C PRO A 40 5.22 10.48 -10.07
N TYR A 41 5.00 9.45 -9.27
CA TYR A 41 5.70 8.18 -9.32
C TYR A 41 4.97 7.10 -10.11
N ALA A 42 3.71 7.31 -10.49
CA ALA A 42 2.91 6.32 -11.20
C ALA A 42 3.66 5.77 -12.43
N ARG A 43 4.14 6.66 -13.30
CA ARG A 43 4.84 6.29 -14.54
C ARG A 43 6.16 5.53 -14.33
N ARG A 44 6.67 5.47 -13.10
CA ARG A 44 7.91 4.76 -12.75
C ARG A 44 7.67 3.30 -12.36
N ILE A 45 6.42 2.88 -12.16
CA ILE A 45 6.07 1.49 -11.83
C ILE A 45 6.44 0.58 -13.00
N GLN A 46 7.19 -0.48 -12.70
CA GLN A 46 7.62 -1.49 -13.65
C GLN A 46 7.35 -2.89 -13.10
N GLU A 47 7.26 -3.86 -14.01
CA GLU A 47 7.19 -5.28 -13.67
C GLU A 47 8.41 -5.70 -12.84
N SER A 48 8.20 -6.63 -11.92
CA SER A 48 9.20 -7.13 -10.96
C SER A 48 9.59 -6.16 -9.84
N ASP A 49 9.07 -4.93 -9.85
CA ASP A 49 9.20 -4.04 -8.70
C ASP A 49 8.60 -4.68 -7.43
N GLN A 50 9.20 -4.37 -6.28
CA GLN A 50 8.79 -4.87 -4.97
C GLN A 50 8.02 -3.79 -4.21
N GLY A 51 7.07 -4.19 -3.38
CA GLY A 51 6.22 -3.27 -2.65
C GLY A 51 5.88 -3.76 -1.25
N ILE A 52 5.68 -2.82 -0.33
CA ILE A 52 5.13 -3.06 1.01
C ILE A 52 3.75 -2.41 1.10
N PHE A 53 2.78 -3.11 1.66
CA PHE A 53 1.45 -2.55 1.91
C PHE A 53 1.41 -1.79 3.22
N TYR A 54 1.13 -0.48 3.14
CA TYR A 54 0.90 0.38 4.28
C TYR A 54 -0.58 0.71 4.41
N LEU A 55 -1.15 0.45 5.58
CA LEU A 55 -2.53 0.75 5.93
C LEU A 55 -2.55 1.97 6.85
N SER A 56 -3.42 2.91 6.55
CA SER A 56 -3.78 4.01 7.46
C SER A 56 -5.29 3.98 7.69
N SER A 57 -5.72 3.39 8.79
CA SER A 57 -7.12 3.32 9.20
C SER A 57 -7.37 4.12 10.47
N ARG A 58 -8.63 4.16 10.92
CA ARG A 58 -9.00 4.66 12.25
C ARG A 58 -8.46 3.78 13.39
N GLU A 59 -8.25 2.50 13.14
CA GLU A 59 -7.75 1.53 14.11
C GLU A 59 -6.23 1.61 14.30
N GLY A 60 -5.53 2.27 13.39
CA GLY A 60 -4.10 2.50 13.49
C GLY A 60 -3.41 2.52 12.14
N ARG A 61 -2.08 2.44 12.19
CA ARG A 61 -1.22 2.41 11.00
C ARG A 61 -0.30 1.21 11.07
N VAL A 62 -0.35 0.37 10.06
CA VAL A 62 0.42 -0.87 10.02
C VAL A 62 1.00 -1.14 8.64
N LEU A 63 2.08 -1.90 8.60
CA LEU A 63 2.59 -2.57 7.42
C LEU A 63 2.06 -4.00 7.44
N ALA A 64 1.34 -4.43 6.41
CA ALA A 64 0.52 -5.65 6.49
C ALA A 64 0.90 -6.74 5.49
N GLY A 65 1.94 -6.53 4.70
CA GLY A 65 2.31 -7.47 3.66
C GLY A 65 3.22 -6.86 2.61
N GLU A 66 3.50 -7.65 1.60
CA GLU A 66 4.37 -7.29 0.49
C GLU A 66 3.83 -7.79 -0.84
N CYS A 67 4.36 -7.26 -1.94
CA CYS A 67 3.99 -7.69 -3.28
C CYS A 67 5.11 -7.52 -4.31
N THR A 68 5.00 -8.30 -5.37
CA THR A 68 5.70 -8.07 -6.63
C THR A 68 4.72 -7.45 -7.64
N VAL A 69 5.14 -6.40 -8.33
CA VAL A 69 4.40 -5.81 -9.45
C VAL A 69 4.47 -6.76 -10.65
N THR A 70 3.31 -7.05 -11.24
CA THR A 70 3.18 -8.02 -12.35
C THR A 70 2.78 -7.38 -13.68
N SER A 71 2.46 -6.09 -13.70
CA SER A 71 2.24 -5.36 -14.95
C SER A 71 2.55 -3.87 -14.81
N ARG A 72 2.75 -3.21 -15.95
CA ARG A 72 2.82 -1.74 -16.02
C ARG A 72 1.45 -1.11 -15.76
N ILE A 73 1.48 0.18 -15.42
CA ILE A 73 0.25 0.95 -15.27
C ILE A 73 -0.55 0.95 -16.57
N SER A 74 -1.85 0.70 -16.42
CA SER A 74 -2.85 0.76 -17.49
C SER A 74 -4.12 1.47 -17.02
N PRO A 75 -4.92 2.06 -17.93
CA PRO A 75 -6.26 2.53 -17.61
C PRO A 75 -7.14 1.39 -17.07
N ILE A 76 -8.06 1.71 -16.16
CA ILE A 76 -9.00 0.74 -15.58
C ILE A 76 -9.89 0.14 -16.68
N THR A 77 -9.97 -1.19 -16.71
CA THR A 77 -10.90 -1.95 -17.55
C THR A 77 -12.28 -2.02 -16.90
N LEU A 78 -13.30 -2.45 -17.65
CA LEU A 78 -14.63 -2.67 -17.08
C LEU A 78 -14.63 -3.72 -15.96
N GLU A 79 -13.80 -4.76 -16.10
CA GLU A 79 -13.61 -5.79 -15.07
C GLU A 79 -13.07 -5.18 -13.77
N ILE A 80 -11.97 -4.43 -13.84
CA ILE A 80 -11.41 -3.76 -12.66
C ILE A 80 -12.42 -2.77 -12.07
N LYS A 81 -13.13 -2.01 -12.91
CA LYS A 81 -14.13 -1.02 -12.47
C LYS A 81 -15.21 -1.66 -11.59
N ASN A 82 -15.66 -2.87 -11.93
CA ASN A 82 -16.68 -3.59 -11.17
C ASN A 82 -16.18 -4.11 -9.81
N LEU A 83 -14.86 -4.14 -9.59
CA LEU A 83 -14.23 -4.53 -8.32
C LEU A 83 -13.95 -3.32 -7.41
N ILE A 84 -14.17 -2.09 -7.89
CA ILE A 84 -13.86 -0.87 -7.15
C ILE A 84 -15.00 -0.57 -6.17
N GLU A 85 -14.65 -0.55 -4.89
CA GLU A 85 -15.58 -0.22 -3.83
C GLU A 85 -15.11 1.01 -3.04
N GLY A 86 -16.02 1.97 -2.88
CA GLY A 86 -15.86 3.10 -1.99
C GLY A 86 -14.89 4.20 -2.45
N TYR A 87 -15.07 5.36 -1.83
CA TYR A 87 -14.16 6.51 -1.95
C TYR A 87 -12.93 6.30 -1.05
N PRO A 88 -11.69 6.61 -1.49
CA PRO A 88 -11.35 7.32 -2.72
C PRO A 88 -11.07 6.44 -3.94
N SER A 89 -11.19 5.10 -3.86
CA SER A 89 -10.87 4.23 -5.01
C SER A 89 -11.68 4.58 -6.26
N THR A 90 -12.93 5.05 -6.10
CA THR A 90 -13.78 5.54 -7.20
C THR A 90 -13.23 6.76 -7.96
N LEU A 91 -12.25 7.48 -7.41
CA LEU A 91 -11.58 8.60 -8.10
C LEU A 91 -10.38 8.15 -8.95
N LEU A 92 -9.92 6.91 -8.78
CA LEU A 92 -8.74 6.41 -9.45
C LEU A 92 -9.13 5.89 -10.83
N THR A 93 -8.29 6.17 -11.82
CA THR A 93 -8.57 5.85 -13.24
C THR A 93 -7.60 4.84 -13.82
N HIS A 94 -6.56 4.47 -13.07
CA HIS A 94 -5.49 3.59 -13.50
C HIS A 94 -5.20 2.52 -12.46
N TYR A 95 -4.62 1.43 -12.92
CA TYR A 95 -4.20 0.32 -12.08
C TYR A 95 -2.92 -0.32 -12.63
N PHE A 96 -2.28 -1.13 -11.79
CA PHE A 96 -1.26 -2.09 -12.21
C PHE A 96 -1.49 -3.43 -11.51
N GLY A 97 -0.95 -4.49 -12.08
CA GLY A 97 -1.04 -5.85 -11.55
C GLY A 97 -0.07 -6.05 -10.38
N ILE A 98 -0.51 -6.82 -9.39
CA ILE A 98 0.32 -7.23 -8.26
C ILE A 98 0.12 -8.72 -7.95
N LYS A 99 1.18 -9.35 -7.44
CA LYS A 99 1.11 -10.61 -6.71
C LYS A 99 1.51 -10.34 -5.27
N GLY A 100 0.54 -10.29 -4.37
CA GLY A 100 0.74 -9.91 -2.98
C GLY A 100 0.62 -11.07 -2.00
N MET A 101 1.26 -10.92 -0.84
CA MET A 101 1.13 -11.77 0.33
C MET A 101 0.88 -10.88 1.56
N LEU A 102 -0.11 -11.24 2.37
CA LEU A 102 -0.36 -10.61 3.66
C LEU A 102 0.41 -11.33 4.75
N TRP A 103 0.96 -10.57 5.69
CA TRP A 103 1.63 -11.14 6.86
C TRP A 103 0.59 -11.57 7.89
N ALA A 104 0.87 -12.67 8.59
CA ALA A 104 0.01 -13.17 9.67
C ALA A 104 -0.14 -12.15 10.80
N GLN A 105 0.94 -11.42 11.10
CA GLN A 105 0.95 -10.32 12.06
C GLN A 105 1.46 -9.04 11.37
N PRO A 106 0.59 -8.03 11.17
CA PRO A 106 1.00 -6.73 10.68
C PRO A 106 1.96 -6.03 11.65
N ILE A 107 2.93 -5.32 11.11
CA ILE A 107 3.90 -4.54 11.89
C ILE A 107 3.32 -3.15 12.17
N PRO A 108 3.31 -2.66 13.42
CA PRO A 108 2.98 -1.27 13.70
C PRO A 108 3.90 -0.33 12.92
N ALA A 109 3.32 0.56 12.10
CA ALA A 109 4.10 1.38 11.18
C ALA A 109 5.10 2.31 11.87
N GLU A 110 4.81 2.71 13.11
CA GLU A 110 5.71 3.51 13.97
C GLU A 110 7.04 2.83 14.30
N GLN A 111 7.12 1.50 14.19
CA GLN A 111 8.38 0.77 14.38
C GLN A 111 9.32 0.91 13.18
N VAL A 112 8.81 1.22 12.00
CA VAL A 112 9.58 1.15 10.74
C VAL A 112 9.59 2.48 10.00
N VAL A 113 8.41 3.05 9.71
CA VAL A 113 8.26 4.23 8.85
C VAL A 113 9.06 5.43 9.35
N PRO A 114 9.08 5.77 10.66
CA PRO A 114 9.92 6.88 11.14
C PRO A 114 11.40 6.68 10.88
N GLN A 115 11.90 5.46 10.69
CA GLN A 115 13.30 5.22 10.41
C GLN A 115 13.65 5.34 8.92
N MET A 116 12.64 5.33 8.04
CA MET A 116 12.85 5.36 6.59
C MET A 116 13.53 6.66 6.11
N SER A 117 14.35 6.52 5.08
CA SER A 117 15.24 7.56 4.53
C SER A 117 14.51 8.82 4.07
N PHE A 118 13.32 8.68 3.46
CA PHE A 118 12.54 9.81 2.95
C PHE A 118 11.81 10.61 4.05
N VAL A 119 11.67 10.04 5.26
CA VAL A 119 10.99 10.70 6.37
C VAL A 119 11.98 11.63 7.08
N LYS A 120 11.87 12.93 6.85
CA LYS A 120 12.78 13.91 7.50
C LYS A 120 12.33 14.27 8.91
N ASN A 121 11.03 14.47 9.12
CA ASN A 121 10.46 14.78 10.44
C ASN A 121 9.83 13.52 11.05
N LYS A 122 10.56 12.90 12.00
CA LYS A 122 10.15 11.65 12.64
C LYS A 122 8.96 11.81 13.60
N ALA A 123 8.72 13.01 14.15
CA ALA A 123 7.56 13.29 14.99
C ALA A 123 6.26 13.42 14.16
N ARG A 124 6.36 13.75 12.88
CA ARG A 124 5.23 13.92 11.95
C ARG A 124 5.36 13.05 10.70
N TRP A 125 5.82 11.81 10.90
CA TRP A 125 6.16 10.88 9.82
C TRP A 125 4.98 10.57 8.89
N ALA A 126 3.75 10.48 9.41
CA ALA A 126 2.59 10.10 8.62
C ALA A 126 2.22 11.12 7.53
N ALA A 127 2.64 12.39 7.67
CA ALA A 127 2.42 13.40 6.64
C ALA A 127 3.20 13.09 5.34
N TYR A 128 4.29 12.33 5.42
CA TYR A 128 5.08 11.91 4.25
C TYR A 128 4.41 10.81 3.43
N LEU A 129 3.33 10.20 3.96
CA LEU A 129 2.59 9.10 3.34
C LEU A 129 1.26 9.54 2.74
N GLN A 130 1.15 10.83 2.39
CA GLN A 130 0.01 11.33 1.63
C GLN A 130 0.12 10.89 0.18
N GLY A 131 -0.87 10.11 -0.27
CA GLY A 131 -0.91 9.56 -1.62
C GLY A 131 -1.26 8.09 -1.58
N SER A 132 -1.18 7.43 -2.73
CA SER A 132 -1.42 5.99 -2.88
C SER A 132 -0.15 5.17 -3.09
N LEU A 133 0.98 5.83 -3.33
CA LEU A 133 2.23 5.21 -3.76
C LEU A 133 3.42 6.15 -3.48
N HIS A 134 4.44 5.61 -2.80
CA HIS A 134 5.70 6.30 -2.52
C HIS A 134 6.90 5.42 -2.89
N PRO A 135 7.96 5.94 -3.53
CA PRO A 135 9.21 5.21 -3.66
C PRO A 135 9.87 5.09 -2.29
N ILE A 136 10.48 3.95 -2.04
CA ILE A 136 11.36 3.72 -0.89
C ILE A 136 12.71 3.21 -1.39
N THR A 137 13.73 3.33 -0.56
CA THR A 137 15.04 2.75 -0.86
C THR A 137 15.03 1.23 -0.63
N GLU A 138 16.07 0.56 -1.12
CA GLU A 138 16.27 -0.86 -0.83
C GLU A 138 16.48 -1.10 0.67
N GLU A 139 17.24 -0.21 1.31
CA GLU A 139 17.50 -0.22 2.74
C GLU A 139 16.20 -0.09 3.55
N ASP A 140 15.27 0.79 3.14
CA ASP A 140 13.96 0.94 3.78
C ASP A 140 13.10 -0.34 3.67
N TYR A 141 13.17 -1.01 2.51
CA TYR A 141 12.48 -2.27 2.27
C TYR A 141 13.04 -3.38 3.17
N PHE A 142 14.37 -3.54 3.22
CA PHE A 142 15.01 -4.56 4.05
C PHE A 142 14.87 -4.29 5.54
N LEU A 143 14.88 -3.03 5.97
CA LEU A 143 14.55 -2.65 7.35
C LEU A 143 13.17 -3.23 7.76
N THR A 144 12.18 -3.11 6.87
CA THR A 144 10.83 -3.64 7.11
C THR A 144 10.87 -5.15 7.32
N ARG A 145 11.59 -5.89 6.47
CA ARG A 145 11.73 -7.35 6.56
C ARG A 145 12.47 -7.78 7.83
N GLN A 146 13.52 -7.07 8.23
CA GLN A 146 14.24 -7.36 9.48
C GLN A 146 13.33 -7.21 10.71
N VAL A 147 12.46 -6.19 10.73
CA VAL A 147 11.49 -6.02 11.82
C VAL A 147 10.44 -7.13 11.82
N LEU A 148 9.96 -7.54 10.63
CA LEU A 148 9.04 -8.67 10.48
C LEU A 148 9.63 -9.96 11.10
N GLU A 149 10.85 -10.30 10.70
CA GLU A 149 11.54 -11.53 11.14
C GLU A 149 11.77 -11.54 12.66
N ARG A 150 12.15 -10.40 13.24
CA ARG A 150 12.29 -10.27 14.70
C ARG A 150 10.96 -10.44 15.44
N GLY A 151 9.87 -9.90 14.88
CA GLY A 151 8.53 -10.07 15.44
C GLY A 151 8.04 -11.52 15.42
N GLN A 152 8.46 -12.30 14.42
CA GLN A 152 8.11 -13.72 14.30
C GLN A 152 8.94 -14.64 15.20
N MET A 153 10.19 -14.27 15.53
CA MET A 153 11.04 -15.06 16.45
C MET A 153 10.73 -14.82 17.94
N GLY A 154 9.99 -13.76 18.27
CA GLY A 154 9.59 -13.42 19.64
C GLY A 154 8.18 -13.83 20.03
N ALA A 155 7.48 -14.61 19.18
CA ALA A 155 6.10 -15.06 19.36
C ALA A 155 6.01 -16.56 19.68
#